data_AF-A0A914TDL5-F1
#
_entry.id   AF-A0A914TDL5-F1
#
_cell.length_a   1.000
_cell.length_b   1.000
_cell.length_c   1.000
_cell.angle_alpha   90.00
_cell.angle_beta   90.00
_cell.angle_gamma   90.00
#
_symmetry.space_group_name_H-M   'P 1'
#
loop_
_entity.id
_entity.type
_entity.pdbx_description
1 polymer ?
#
loop_
_entity_poly.entity_id
_entity_poly.type
_entity_poly.pdbx_seq_one_letter_code
_entity_poly.pdbx_strand_id
1 'polypeptide(L)'
;MQSSQTIDTLKNRLPLMQNLDGSGGTNRISPMEVQQHDHSPEGDPRKCSRIANIKQKVYSGHIYYCLVVMLIISTIFNLFFKLFRTIKFEFLARIFEFLFFESLLAILSFLAYKRTSLIHFNSLSLAKSRLLHRILQIFMVLIIFATHFSPIFSVVPLPDDELVTTTCYLAFGFWIHYGAFLFLLILVECFSTIVLWLKTKWSWKALHSIVPVIRQPLFTSENMHTVVALLLAIFFTLEGLYSTSVKPTIKNLHIKINNLPPEFEDFRIAMVSDIHAGPSVGKQRVFEIVETVNSLNPDAIAIVGDFVDGYIKNMANRIEPLKNLKAKYGVYGALGNHEYFFESVDNWVKYFSEELNIKMLVNDAVIFKKDGEELCFVGTDDYFADTVNIEGTKIY
;
A
#
# COMPACT_ATOMS: atom_id res chain seq x y z
N MET A 1 -53.67 10.50 -31.85
CA MET A 1 -54.84 9.85 -32.51
C MET A 1 -54.27 8.91 -33.57
N GLN A 2 -54.76 7.69 -33.79
CA GLN A 2 -55.73 6.85 -33.04
C GLN A 2 -55.47 5.37 -33.45
N SER A 3 -55.53 4.40 -32.52
CA SER A 3 -56.52 3.31 -32.45
C SER A 3 -56.88 2.62 -33.79
N SER A 4 -56.93 1.29 -33.94
CA SER A 4 -56.95 0.17 -32.97
C SER A 4 -56.52 -1.16 -33.66
N GLN A 5 -56.00 -2.17 -32.94
CA GLN A 5 -56.66 -3.47 -32.57
C GLN A 5 -57.18 -4.37 -33.71
N THR A 6 -57.17 -5.72 -33.67
CA THR A 6 -56.45 -6.82 -32.94
C THR A 6 -56.87 -8.15 -33.65
N ILE A 7 -56.25 -9.32 -33.35
CA ILE A 7 -56.74 -10.70 -33.69
C ILE A 7 -56.60 -11.04 -35.21
N ASP A 8 -56.01 -12.15 -35.71
CA ASP A 8 -55.99 -13.55 -35.29
C ASP A 8 -54.79 -14.31 -35.91
N THR A 9 -53.95 -15.02 -35.13
CA THR A 9 -53.16 -16.17 -35.64
C THR A 9 -52.64 -17.08 -34.50
N LEU A 10 -53.54 -17.60 -33.65
CA LEU A 10 -53.15 -18.50 -32.55
C LEU A 10 -53.97 -19.81 -32.52
N LYS A 11 -54.02 -20.50 -33.67
CA LYS A 11 -54.74 -21.78 -33.85
C LYS A 11 -53.87 -22.80 -34.58
N ASN A 12 -53.25 -23.71 -33.82
CA ASN A 12 -53.12 -25.16 -34.11
C ASN A 12 -52.18 -25.84 -33.08
N ARG A 13 -52.79 -26.42 -32.03
CA ARG A 13 -52.19 -27.34 -31.04
C ARG A 13 -53.29 -28.30 -30.53
N LEU A 14 -52.88 -29.46 -30.01
CA LEU A 14 -53.74 -30.59 -29.51
C LEU A 14 -54.43 -31.35 -30.67
N PRO A 15 -54.69 -32.68 -30.54
CA PRO A 15 -55.42 -33.40 -29.47
C PRO A 15 -54.59 -33.71 -28.20
N LEU A 16 -55.10 -33.83 -26.95
CA LEU A 16 -56.18 -34.67 -26.35
C LEU A 16 -55.79 -36.17 -26.28
N MET A 17 -56.13 -37.02 -25.29
CA MET A 17 -57.05 -36.99 -24.12
C MET A 17 -56.64 -38.17 -23.15
N GLN A 18 -57.05 -38.39 -21.88
CA GLN A 18 -57.85 -37.69 -20.84
C GLN A 18 -57.64 -38.38 -19.45
N ASN A 19 -58.00 -37.72 -18.33
CA ASN A 19 -58.20 -38.27 -16.95
C ASN A 19 -56.93 -38.80 -16.23
N LEU A 20 -56.77 -38.76 -14.89
CA LEU A 20 -57.68 -38.71 -13.74
C LEU A 20 -57.11 -37.83 -12.62
N ASP A 21 -57.95 -37.27 -11.75
CA ASP A 21 -57.57 -36.88 -10.38
C ASP A 21 -58.80 -36.84 -9.44
N GLY A 22 -58.60 -37.13 -8.15
CA GLY A 22 -59.62 -36.95 -7.09
C GLY A 22 -60.38 -38.18 -6.57
N SER A 23 -59.85 -38.85 -5.55
CA SER A 23 -60.57 -39.30 -4.33
C SER A 23 -59.61 -39.96 -3.33
N GLY A 24 -59.95 -39.95 -2.04
CA GLY A 24 -59.04 -40.36 -0.97
C GLY A 24 -59.03 -41.87 -0.67
N GLY A 25 -57.89 -42.38 -0.20
CA GLY A 25 -57.74 -43.73 0.31
C GLY A 25 -56.66 -43.80 1.39
N THR A 26 -56.99 -44.38 2.55
CA THR A 26 -56.02 -44.60 3.64
C THR A 26 -55.29 -45.93 3.45
N ASN A 27 -53.99 -46.00 3.79
CA ASN A 27 -53.47 -46.96 4.78
C ASN A 27 -51.93 -46.88 4.96
N ARG A 28 -51.52 -47.06 6.23
CA ARG A 28 -50.33 -47.78 6.75
C ARG A 28 -49.04 -47.75 5.92
N ILE A 29 -48.06 -47.00 6.43
CA ILE A 29 -46.64 -47.26 6.19
C ILE A 29 -46.23 -48.50 6.99
N SER A 30 -45.44 -49.39 6.39
CA SER A 30 -44.60 -50.39 7.07
C SER A 30 -43.34 -50.60 6.21
N PRO A 31 -42.16 -50.77 6.81
CA PRO A 31 -40.90 -50.65 6.08
C PRO A 31 -40.59 -51.89 5.24
N MET A 32 -40.14 -51.67 4.00
CA MET A 32 -39.54 -52.71 3.16
C MET A 32 -38.07 -52.41 2.89
N GLU A 33 -37.31 -53.48 2.74
CA GLU A 33 -35.86 -53.59 2.89
C GLU A 33 -35.04 -52.67 1.96
N VAL A 34 -33.96 -52.09 2.50
CA VAL A 34 -32.95 -51.37 1.70
C VAL A 34 -32.03 -52.40 1.04
N GLN A 35 -32.28 -52.73 -0.22
CA GLN A 35 -31.27 -53.41 -1.05
C GLN A 35 -30.14 -52.42 -1.40
N GLN A 36 -28.91 -52.75 -1.02
CA GLN A 36 -27.73 -51.99 -1.41
C GLN A 36 -27.37 -52.28 -2.88
N HIS A 37 -27.69 -51.36 -3.78
CA HIS A 37 -27.06 -51.33 -5.11
C HIS A 37 -25.84 -50.42 -5.09
N ASP A 38 -24.66 -51.03 -5.04
CA ASP A 38 -23.38 -50.33 -5.01
C ASP A 38 -22.98 -49.88 -6.43
N HIS A 39 -23.21 -48.60 -6.72
CA HIS A 39 -22.87 -47.96 -8.00
C HIS A 39 -22.14 -46.64 -7.77
N SER A 40 -20.85 -46.75 -7.49
CA SER A 40 -19.90 -45.64 -7.52
C SER A 40 -19.81 -45.02 -8.93
N PRO A 41 -20.08 -43.73 -9.12
CA PRO A 41 -19.91 -43.08 -10.41
C PRO A 41 -18.42 -42.80 -10.67
N GLU A 42 -17.75 -43.67 -11.44
CA GLU A 42 -16.40 -43.40 -11.96
C GLU A 42 -16.40 -42.19 -12.90
N GLY A 43 -16.17 -41.01 -12.34
CA GLY A 43 -16.06 -39.76 -13.09
C GLY A 43 -14.80 -39.74 -13.95
N ASP A 44 -14.97 -39.89 -15.28
CA ASP A 44 -13.89 -39.85 -16.29
C ASP A 44 -12.78 -38.83 -15.92
N PRO A 45 -11.55 -39.30 -15.63
CA PRO A 45 -10.43 -38.43 -15.27
C PRO A 45 -10.11 -37.36 -16.34
N ARG A 46 -10.47 -37.61 -17.61
CA ARG A 46 -10.30 -36.64 -18.71
C ARG A 46 -11.31 -35.49 -18.64
N LYS A 47 -12.52 -35.71 -18.11
CA LYS A 47 -13.47 -34.63 -17.79
C LYS A 47 -12.95 -33.78 -16.63
N CYS A 48 -12.48 -34.40 -15.54
CA CYS A 48 -11.91 -33.66 -14.41
C CYS A 48 -10.68 -32.83 -14.82
N SER A 49 -9.75 -33.41 -15.59
CA SER A 49 -8.58 -32.67 -16.08
C SER A 49 -8.94 -31.57 -17.09
N ARG A 50 -9.96 -31.76 -17.94
CA ARG A 50 -10.52 -30.68 -18.78
C ARG A 50 -11.11 -29.54 -17.93
N ILE A 51 -11.92 -29.84 -16.94
CA ILE A 51 -12.55 -28.81 -16.08
C ILE A 51 -11.49 -28.04 -15.29
N ALA A 52 -10.45 -28.72 -14.79
CA ALA A 52 -9.30 -28.07 -14.14
C ALA A 52 -8.55 -27.15 -15.13
N ASN A 53 -8.20 -27.63 -16.33
CA ASN A 53 -7.54 -26.82 -17.36
C ASN A 53 -8.38 -25.61 -17.80
N ILE A 54 -9.71 -25.77 -17.89
CA ILE A 54 -10.63 -24.68 -18.25
C ILE A 54 -10.65 -23.63 -17.14
N LYS A 55 -10.81 -24.03 -15.87
CA LYS A 55 -10.70 -23.09 -14.73
C LYS A 55 -9.35 -22.36 -14.73
N GLN A 56 -8.25 -23.08 -14.88
CA GLN A 56 -6.91 -22.51 -14.83
C GLN A 56 -6.67 -21.51 -15.97
N LYS A 57 -7.10 -21.81 -17.21
CA LYS A 57 -7.04 -20.87 -18.33
C LYS A 57 -7.91 -19.61 -18.14
N VAL A 58 -9.09 -19.76 -17.55
CA VAL A 58 -9.99 -18.62 -17.26
C VAL A 58 -9.37 -17.71 -16.20
N TYR A 59 -8.82 -18.26 -15.11
CA TYR A 59 -8.12 -17.47 -14.10
C TYR A 59 -6.87 -16.77 -14.65
N SER A 60 -6.02 -17.45 -15.43
CA SER A 60 -4.83 -16.82 -16.02
C SER A 60 -5.17 -15.70 -17.01
N GLY A 61 -6.22 -15.88 -17.82
CA GLY A 61 -6.65 -14.88 -18.79
C GLY A 61 -7.17 -13.59 -18.14
N HIS A 62 -7.92 -13.71 -17.04
CA HIS A 62 -8.42 -12.54 -16.31
C HIS A 62 -7.32 -11.76 -15.59
N ILE A 63 -6.35 -12.44 -14.97
CA ILE A 63 -5.21 -11.77 -14.31
C ILE A 63 -4.37 -10.99 -15.33
N TYR A 64 -4.08 -11.58 -16.50
CA TYR A 64 -3.36 -10.90 -17.57
C TYR A 64 -4.11 -9.66 -18.09
N TYR A 65 -5.43 -9.77 -18.30
CA TYR A 65 -6.25 -8.64 -18.73
C TYR A 65 -6.25 -7.50 -17.70
N CYS A 66 -6.39 -7.81 -16.40
CA CYS A 66 -6.29 -6.80 -15.34
C CYS A 66 -4.93 -6.09 -15.34
N LEU A 67 -3.81 -6.81 -15.46
CA LEU A 67 -2.47 -6.21 -15.49
C LEU A 67 -2.27 -5.29 -16.71
N VAL A 68 -2.71 -5.69 -17.91
CA VAL A 68 -2.65 -4.85 -19.11
C VAL A 68 -3.51 -3.59 -18.97
N VAL A 69 -4.73 -3.72 -18.41
CA VAL A 69 -5.61 -2.58 -18.14
C VAL A 69 -4.98 -1.63 -17.11
N MET A 70 -4.40 -2.14 -16.02
CA MET A 70 -3.72 -1.31 -15.02
C MET A 70 -2.50 -0.56 -15.59
N LEU A 71 -1.71 -1.20 -16.47
CA LEU A 71 -0.61 -0.54 -17.17
C LEU A 71 -1.09 0.58 -18.09
N ILE A 72 -2.13 0.36 -18.89
CA ILE A 72 -2.73 1.38 -19.76
C ILE A 72 -3.27 2.55 -18.92
N ILE A 73 -4.00 2.25 -17.85
CA ILE A 73 -4.55 3.24 -16.91
C ILE A 73 -3.43 4.08 -16.27
N SER A 74 -2.34 3.44 -15.83
CA SER A 74 -1.15 4.12 -15.30
C SER A 74 -0.43 4.98 -16.35
N THR A 75 -0.31 4.52 -17.61
CA THR A 75 0.30 5.30 -18.69
C THR A 75 -0.55 6.53 -19.03
N ILE A 76 -1.88 6.40 -19.10
CA ILE A 76 -2.80 7.54 -19.31
C ILE A 76 -2.69 8.53 -18.16
N PHE A 77 -2.69 8.06 -16.91
CA PHE A 77 -2.49 8.91 -15.73
C PHE A 77 -1.19 9.70 -15.78
N ASN A 78 -0.05 9.04 -16.05
CA ASN A 78 1.25 9.69 -16.16
C ASN A 78 1.31 10.74 -17.28
N LEU A 79 0.63 10.50 -18.42
CA LEU A 79 0.56 11.45 -19.52
C LEU A 79 -0.31 12.67 -19.16
N PHE A 80 -1.44 12.44 -18.50
CA PHE A 80 -2.40 13.47 -18.09
C PHE A 80 -1.85 14.33 -16.94
N PHE A 81 -1.22 13.71 -15.94
CA PHE A 81 -0.57 14.40 -14.81
C PHE A 81 0.50 15.38 -15.28
N LYS A 82 1.35 14.97 -16.24
CA LYS A 82 2.35 15.86 -16.87
C LYS A 82 1.73 17.04 -17.65
N LEU A 83 0.53 16.86 -18.22
CA LEU A 83 -0.18 17.90 -18.96
C LEU A 83 -0.87 18.91 -18.02
N PHE A 84 -1.34 18.47 -16.86
CA PHE A 84 -2.03 19.35 -15.90
C PHE A 84 -1.07 20.06 -14.94
N ARG A 85 0.10 19.48 -14.61
CA ARG A 85 1.11 20.13 -13.74
C ARG A 85 1.76 21.36 -14.39
N THR A 86 1.77 21.48 -15.72
CA THR A 86 2.30 22.64 -16.46
C THR A 86 1.29 23.81 -16.59
N ILE A 87 0.11 23.69 -15.98
CA ILE A 87 -0.95 24.71 -16.01
C ILE A 87 -1.44 24.94 -14.58
N LYS A 88 -1.94 26.14 -14.24
CA LYS A 88 -2.42 26.51 -12.89
C LYS A 88 -3.76 25.85 -12.51
N PHE A 89 -3.87 24.54 -12.65
CA PHE A 89 -5.07 23.71 -12.42
C PHE A 89 -4.89 22.67 -11.31
N GLU A 90 -4.05 22.95 -10.30
CA GLU A 90 -3.75 22.03 -9.19
C GLU A 90 -5.00 21.41 -8.54
N PHE A 91 -6.04 22.20 -8.30
CA PHE A 91 -7.30 21.70 -7.73
C PHE A 91 -7.97 20.64 -8.61
N LEU A 92 -7.93 20.81 -9.94
CA LEU A 92 -8.49 19.84 -10.89
C LEU A 92 -7.56 18.63 -11.06
N ALA A 93 -6.25 18.79 -10.90
CA ALA A 93 -5.31 17.67 -10.81
C ALA A 93 -5.60 16.81 -9.56
N ARG A 94 -5.76 17.42 -8.37
CA ARG A 94 -6.12 16.70 -7.13
C ARG A 94 -7.48 15.98 -7.24
N ILE A 95 -8.47 16.57 -7.91
CA ILE A 95 -9.75 15.90 -8.21
C ILE A 95 -9.54 14.69 -9.15
N PHE A 96 -8.72 14.82 -10.19
CA PHE A 96 -8.42 13.71 -11.09
C PHE A 96 -7.66 12.58 -10.39
N GLU A 97 -6.69 12.91 -9.54
CA GLU A 97 -5.98 11.95 -8.69
C GLU A 97 -6.94 11.22 -7.74
N PHE A 98 -7.80 11.96 -7.02
CA PHE A 98 -8.83 11.38 -6.17
C PHE A 98 -9.72 10.38 -6.93
N LEU A 99 -10.28 10.79 -8.08
CA LEU A 99 -11.14 9.92 -8.90
C LEU A 99 -10.40 8.71 -9.47
N PHE A 100 -9.12 8.86 -9.80
CA PHE A 100 -8.25 7.77 -10.25
C PHE A 100 -7.98 6.75 -9.15
N PHE A 101 -7.56 7.22 -7.96
CA PHE A 101 -7.32 6.38 -6.80
C PHE A 101 -8.61 5.68 -6.36
N GLU A 102 -9.74 6.38 -6.27
CA GLU A 102 -11.05 5.77 -5.98
C GLU A 102 -11.46 4.69 -6.99
N SER A 103 -11.24 4.93 -8.29
CA SER A 103 -11.54 3.94 -9.33
C SER A 103 -10.69 2.67 -9.20
N LEU A 104 -9.39 2.83 -8.93
CA LEU A 104 -8.45 1.73 -8.71
C LEU A 104 -8.78 0.97 -7.42
N LEU A 105 -9.06 1.71 -6.34
CA LEU A 105 -9.47 1.22 -5.02
C LEU A 105 -10.74 0.39 -5.14
N ALA A 106 -11.75 0.86 -5.90
CA ALA A 106 -13.03 0.17 -6.08
C ALA A 106 -12.88 -1.15 -6.85
N ILE A 107 -12.09 -1.17 -7.93
CA ILE A 107 -11.80 -2.39 -8.70
C ILE A 107 -11.12 -3.43 -7.81
N LEU A 108 -10.10 -3.03 -7.07
CA LEU A 108 -9.33 -3.91 -6.18
C LEU A 108 -10.17 -4.38 -4.99
N SER A 109 -10.94 -3.50 -4.34
CA SER A 109 -11.91 -3.84 -3.28
C SER A 109 -12.96 -4.84 -3.77
N PHE A 110 -13.49 -4.67 -4.99
CA PHE A 110 -14.42 -5.63 -5.59
C PHE A 110 -13.77 -7.00 -5.85
N LEU A 111 -12.57 -7.04 -6.44
CA LEU A 111 -11.82 -8.28 -6.67
C LEU A 111 -11.51 -9.00 -5.36
N ALA A 112 -11.14 -8.24 -4.33
CA ALA A 112 -10.81 -8.72 -3.00
C ALA A 112 -12.05 -9.25 -2.24
N TYR A 113 -13.17 -8.53 -2.30
CA TYR A 113 -14.47 -9.02 -1.82
C TYR A 113 -14.90 -10.30 -2.55
N LYS A 114 -14.79 -10.34 -3.87
CA LYS A 114 -15.12 -11.50 -4.70
C LYS A 114 -14.24 -12.71 -4.37
N ARG A 115 -12.94 -12.54 -4.11
CA ARG A 115 -12.06 -13.64 -3.67
C ARG A 115 -12.54 -14.20 -2.32
N THR A 116 -12.65 -13.35 -1.30
CA THR A 116 -12.90 -13.81 0.09
C THR A 116 -14.34 -14.29 0.33
N SER A 117 -15.33 -13.72 -0.35
CA SER A 117 -16.72 -14.19 -0.31
C SER A 117 -16.93 -15.55 -1.00
N LEU A 118 -16.13 -15.88 -2.02
CA LEU A 118 -16.26 -17.14 -2.75
C LEU A 118 -15.43 -18.30 -2.17
N ILE A 119 -14.24 -18.03 -1.63
CA ILE A 119 -13.18 -19.07 -1.55
C ILE A 119 -12.89 -19.65 -0.16
N HIS A 120 -13.04 -18.95 0.97
CA HIS A 120 -12.30 -19.38 2.19
C HIS A 120 -12.96 -19.46 3.57
N PHE A 121 -14.29 -19.31 3.70
CA PHE A 121 -14.97 -19.60 4.98
C PHE A 121 -15.61 -21.00 5.07
N ASN A 122 -15.83 -21.70 3.96
CA ASN A 122 -16.28 -23.09 3.98
C ASN A 122 -15.14 -24.10 4.15
N SER A 123 -13.88 -23.69 3.91
CA SER A 123 -12.72 -24.58 3.86
C SER A 123 -11.83 -24.52 5.12
N LEU A 124 -11.81 -23.39 5.83
CA LEU A 124 -11.25 -23.26 7.17
C LEU A 124 -12.31 -23.68 8.20
N SER A 125 -12.09 -24.82 8.88
CA SER A 125 -13.06 -25.43 9.80
C SER A 125 -13.49 -24.57 11.00
N LEU A 126 -12.76 -23.47 11.25
CA LEU A 126 -13.07 -22.41 12.21
C LEU A 126 -14.44 -21.77 11.99
N ALA A 127 -14.91 -21.68 10.74
CA ALA A 127 -16.13 -20.94 10.38
C ALA A 127 -17.39 -21.81 10.15
N LYS A 128 -17.49 -22.96 10.84
CA LYS A 128 -18.76 -23.72 10.93
C LYS A 128 -19.93 -22.88 11.48
N SER A 129 -19.64 -21.81 12.23
CA SER A 129 -20.65 -20.84 12.68
C SER A 129 -21.03 -19.86 11.56
N ARG A 130 -22.27 -19.98 11.06
CA ARG A 130 -22.88 -19.02 10.11
C ARG A 130 -22.89 -17.57 10.65
N LEU A 131 -22.90 -17.40 11.97
CA LEU A 131 -22.85 -16.09 12.61
C LEU A 131 -21.46 -15.46 12.49
N LEU A 132 -20.39 -16.22 12.79
CA LEU A 132 -19.01 -15.75 12.67
C LEU A 132 -18.68 -15.35 11.22
N HIS A 133 -19.11 -16.16 10.24
CA HIS A 133 -18.95 -15.83 8.83
C HIS A 133 -19.62 -14.50 8.44
N ARG A 134 -20.86 -14.25 8.90
CA ARG A 134 -21.57 -12.98 8.68
C ARG A 134 -20.88 -11.80 9.36
N ILE A 135 -20.40 -11.97 10.59
CA ILE A 135 -19.67 -10.91 11.32
C ILE A 135 -18.41 -10.52 10.55
N LEU A 136 -17.62 -11.49 10.09
CA LEU A 136 -16.39 -11.23 9.33
C LEU A 136 -16.68 -10.62 7.94
N GLN A 137 -17.78 -11.00 7.28
CA GLN A 137 -18.23 -10.33 6.05
C GLN A 137 -18.65 -8.87 6.28
N ILE A 138 -19.43 -8.60 7.34
CA ILE A 138 -19.85 -7.23 7.70
C ILE A 138 -18.63 -6.38 8.04
N PHE A 139 -17.71 -6.90 8.86
CA PHE A 139 -16.46 -6.23 9.22
C PHE A 139 -15.59 -5.91 7.99
N MET A 140 -15.47 -6.86 7.06
CA MET A 140 -14.76 -6.65 5.79
C MET A 140 -15.41 -5.56 4.93
N VAL A 141 -16.75 -5.54 4.82
CA VAL A 141 -17.48 -4.49 4.09
C VAL A 141 -17.33 -3.13 4.76
N LEU A 142 -17.32 -3.06 6.10
CA LEU A 142 -17.08 -1.83 6.85
C LEU A 142 -15.65 -1.31 6.67
N ILE A 143 -14.62 -2.18 6.66
CA ILE A 143 -13.24 -1.78 6.33
C ILE A 143 -13.17 -1.22 4.91
N ILE A 144 -13.70 -1.94 3.92
CA ILE A 144 -13.73 -1.47 2.52
C ILE A 144 -14.41 -0.11 2.43
N PHE A 145 -15.59 0.05 3.04
CA PHE A 145 -16.32 1.31 3.05
C PHE A 145 -15.51 2.44 3.69
N ALA A 146 -14.91 2.23 4.87
CA ALA A 146 -14.06 3.23 5.53
C ALA A 146 -12.79 3.56 4.74
N THR A 147 -12.25 2.60 3.99
CA THR A 147 -11.10 2.81 3.08
C THR A 147 -11.45 3.81 1.98
N HIS A 148 -12.66 3.74 1.43
CA HIS A 148 -13.19 4.68 0.42
C HIS A 148 -13.47 6.11 0.94
N PHE A 149 -13.17 6.41 2.21
CA PHE A 149 -13.08 7.78 2.72
C PHE A 149 -11.64 8.27 2.85
N SER A 150 -10.64 7.38 2.85
CA SER A 150 -9.24 7.76 3.06
C SER A 150 -8.62 8.65 1.94
N PRO A 151 -9.02 8.55 0.66
CA PRO A 151 -8.53 9.50 -0.35
C PRO A 151 -9.16 10.90 -0.23
N ILE A 152 -10.27 11.08 0.49
CA ILE A 152 -10.90 12.41 0.65
C ILE A 152 -9.95 13.38 1.38
N PHE A 153 -9.08 12.85 2.26
CA PHE A 153 -8.11 13.63 3.03
C PHE A 153 -6.98 14.24 2.17
N SER A 154 -6.76 13.79 0.92
CA SER A 154 -5.84 14.48 -0.01
C SER A 154 -6.44 15.75 -0.62
N VAL A 155 -7.77 15.88 -0.57
CA VAL A 155 -8.53 17.03 -1.07
C VAL A 155 -8.98 17.95 0.09
N VAL A 156 -9.33 17.37 1.25
CA VAL A 156 -9.82 18.08 2.43
C VAL A 156 -8.83 17.91 3.60
N PRO A 157 -8.01 18.92 3.92
CA PRO A 157 -7.04 18.83 5.01
C PRO A 157 -7.73 18.94 6.38
N LEU A 158 -8.07 17.78 6.95
CA LEU A 158 -8.47 17.64 8.35
C LEU A 158 -7.24 17.45 9.27
N PRO A 159 -7.34 17.72 10.58
CA PRO A 159 -6.27 17.43 11.53
C PRO A 159 -6.02 15.92 11.62
N ASP A 160 -4.75 15.51 11.65
CA ASP A 160 -4.36 14.08 11.71
C ASP A 160 -4.76 13.42 13.04
N ASP A 161 -4.83 14.21 14.12
CA ASP A 161 -5.19 13.81 15.48
C ASP A 161 -6.70 13.66 15.69
N GLU A 162 -7.54 14.02 14.72
CA GLU A 162 -8.96 13.67 14.77
C GLU A 162 -9.16 12.15 14.66
N LEU A 163 -10.06 11.63 15.50
CA LEU A 163 -10.45 10.22 15.49
C LEU A 163 -10.92 9.74 14.11
N VAL A 164 -11.56 10.61 13.33
CA VAL A 164 -12.03 10.31 11.97
C VAL A 164 -10.83 10.09 11.03
N THR A 165 -9.87 11.02 11.02
CA THR A 165 -8.64 10.94 10.23
C THR A 165 -7.82 9.70 10.58
N THR A 166 -7.58 9.48 11.88
CA THR A 166 -6.90 8.27 12.38
C THR A 166 -7.63 6.98 11.96
N THR A 167 -8.97 6.94 12.05
CA THR A 167 -9.76 5.75 11.65
C THR A 167 -9.65 5.48 10.14
N CYS A 168 -9.66 6.51 9.30
CA CYS A 168 -9.53 6.38 7.86
C CYS A 168 -8.11 5.94 7.43
N TYR A 169 -7.06 6.49 8.05
CA TYR A 169 -5.69 6.00 7.81
C TYR A 169 -5.48 4.55 8.27
N LEU A 170 -6.06 4.14 9.41
CA LEU A 170 -6.06 2.74 9.83
C LEU A 170 -6.80 1.84 8.84
N ALA A 171 -7.98 2.25 8.34
CA ALA A 171 -8.71 1.50 7.32
C ALA A 171 -7.90 1.33 6.02
N PHE A 172 -7.23 2.40 5.57
CA PHE A 172 -6.32 2.37 4.43
C PHE A 172 -5.12 1.44 4.65
N GLY A 173 -4.51 1.48 5.83
CA GLY A 173 -3.46 0.57 6.25
C GLY A 173 -3.92 -0.90 6.24
N PHE A 174 -5.11 -1.20 6.76
CA PHE A 174 -5.70 -2.54 6.69
C PHE A 174 -5.93 -3.00 5.24
N TRP A 175 -6.43 -2.10 4.38
CA TRP A 175 -6.66 -2.40 2.98
C TRP A 175 -5.35 -2.67 2.20
N ILE A 176 -4.29 -1.89 2.41
CA ILE A 176 -2.97 -2.11 1.80
C ILE A 176 -2.43 -3.49 2.19
N HIS A 177 -2.44 -3.83 3.49
CA HIS A 177 -1.96 -5.12 3.96
C HIS A 177 -2.82 -6.29 3.47
N TYR A 178 -4.13 -6.09 3.32
CA TYR A 178 -5.02 -7.08 2.73
C TYR A 178 -4.78 -7.27 1.22
N GLY A 179 -4.49 -6.19 0.49
CA GLY A 179 -4.02 -6.24 -0.90
C GLY A 179 -2.68 -6.98 -1.04
N ALA A 180 -1.73 -6.72 -0.15
CA ALA A 180 -0.45 -7.41 -0.08
C ALA A 180 -0.62 -8.92 0.22
N PHE A 181 -1.51 -9.29 1.14
CA PHE A 181 -1.91 -10.68 1.38
C PHE A 181 -2.46 -11.36 0.12
N LEU A 182 -3.35 -10.70 -0.63
CA LEU A 182 -3.90 -11.26 -1.87
C LEU A 182 -2.85 -11.39 -2.98
N PHE A 183 -1.90 -10.45 -3.07
CA PHE A 183 -0.75 -10.54 -3.96
C PHE A 183 0.16 -11.72 -3.59
N LEU A 184 0.49 -11.88 -2.30
CA LEU A 184 1.25 -13.03 -1.78
C LEU A 184 0.54 -14.36 -2.05
N LEU A 185 -0.79 -14.42 -1.91
CA LEU A 185 -1.59 -15.60 -2.26
C LEU A 185 -1.46 -15.96 -3.75
N ILE A 186 -1.56 -14.97 -4.64
CA ILE A 186 -1.35 -15.18 -6.08
C ILE A 186 0.08 -15.64 -6.37
N LEU A 187 1.10 -15.09 -5.70
CA LEU A 187 2.49 -15.55 -5.84
C LEU A 187 2.67 -17.01 -5.39
N VAL A 188 2.06 -17.41 -4.26
CA VAL A 188 2.12 -18.79 -3.76
C VAL A 188 1.37 -19.76 -4.69
N GLU A 189 0.22 -19.38 -5.23
CA GLU A 189 -0.51 -20.18 -6.24
C GLU A 189 0.27 -20.33 -7.55
N CYS A 190 0.90 -19.25 -8.04
CA CYS A 190 1.76 -19.25 -9.22
C CYS A 190 3.03 -20.11 -9.00
N PHE A 191 3.72 -19.93 -7.87
CA PHE A 191 4.91 -20.71 -7.52
C PHE A 191 4.58 -22.22 -7.44
N SER A 192 3.50 -22.57 -6.75
CA SER A 192 3.01 -23.96 -6.65
C SER A 192 2.68 -24.54 -8.02
N THR A 193 2.04 -23.76 -8.90
CA THR A 193 1.77 -24.15 -10.30
C THR A 193 3.06 -24.42 -11.08
N ILE A 194 4.07 -23.56 -10.94
CA ILE A 194 5.38 -23.71 -11.60
C ILE A 194 6.11 -24.96 -11.09
N VAL A 195 6.13 -25.20 -9.78
CA VAL A 195 6.74 -26.39 -9.16
C VAL A 195 6.08 -27.68 -9.65
N LEU A 196 4.74 -27.73 -9.71
CA LEU A 196 4.00 -28.88 -10.25
C LEU A 196 4.22 -29.07 -11.76
N TRP A 197 4.33 -27.98 -12.53
CA TRP A 197 4.64 -28.03 -13.97
C TRP A 197 6.06 -28.55 -14.23
N LEU A 198 7.08 -28.04 -13.51
CA LEU A 198 8.46 -28.54 -13.61
C LEU A 198 8.55 -30.04 -13.29
N LYS A 199 7.82 -30.49 -12.25
CA LYS A 199 7.73 -31.91 -11.85
C LYS A 199 7.10 -32.83 -12.91
N THR A 200 6.23 -32.29 -13.79
CA THR A 200 5.65 -33.07 -14.92
C THR A 200 6.46 -32.95 -16.21
N LYS A 201 7.29 -31.91 -16.36
CA LYS A 201 8.16 -31.66 -17.52
C LYS A 201 9.53 -32.33 -17.46
N TRP A 202 10.13 -32.44 -16.28
CA TRP A 202 11.47 -33.00 -16.10
C TRP A 202 11.48 -34.11 -15.03
N SER A 203 11.96 -35.29 -15.41
CA SER A 203 12.07 -36.48 -14.56
C SER A 203 13.29 -36.43 -13.62
N TRP A 204 13.34 -35.42 -12.73
CA TRP A 204 14.41 -35.23 -11.75
C TRP A 204 14.48 -36.33 -10.68
N LYS A 205 15.01 -37.51 -11.05
CA LYS A 205 15.35 -38.58 -10.10
C LYS A 205 16.29 -38.08 -8.98
N ALA A 206 17.20 -37.15 -9.29
CA ALA A 206 18.08 -36.52 -8.30
C ALA A 206 17.32 -35.61 -7.31
N LEU A 207 16.41 -34.75 -7.81
CA LEU A 207 15.63 -33.86 -6.93
C LEU A 207 14.68 -34.66 -6.02
N HIS A 208 14.18 -35.81 -6.48
CA HIS A 208 13.41 -36.75 -5.65
C HIS A 208 14.16 -37.26 -4.42
N SER A 209 15.50 -37.21 -4.40
CA SER A 209 16.34 -37.57 -3.24
C SER A 209 16.65 -36.38 -2.32
N ILE A 210 16.66 -35.15 -2.86
CA ILE A 210 16.97 -33.90 -2.13
C ILE A 210 15.69 -33.23 -1.60
N VAL A 211 14.52 -33.59 -2.15
CA VAL A 211 13.19 -33.11 -1.76
C VAL A 211 12.39 -34.26 -1.12
N PRO A 212 12.81 -34.81 0.04
CA PRO A 212 12.01 -35.78 0.77
C PRO A 212 10.79 -35.08 1.37
N VAL A 213 9.61 -35.39 0.85
CA VAL A 213 8.31 -35.03 1.47
C VAL A 213 8.18 -33.54 1.84
N ILE A 214 8.57 -32.62 0.95
CA ILE A 214 7.92 -31.29 0.99
C ILE A 214 6.43 -31.55 0.81
N ARG A 215 5.68 -31.27 1.88
CA ARG A 215 4.33 -31.79 2.10
C ARG A 215 3.45 -31.51 0.89
N GLN A 216 2.94 -32.53 0.21
CA GLN A 216 2.12 -32.36 -1.01
C GLN A 216 1.00 -31.31 -0.85
N PRO A 217 0.26 -31.23 0.30
CA PRO A 217 -0.70 -30.16 0.56
C PRO A 217 -0.17 -28.73 0.39
N LEU A 218 1.12 -28.47 0.62
CA LEU A 218 1.75 -27.14 0.50
C LEU A 218 1.67 -26.57 -0.91
N PHE A 219 1.65 -27.43 -1.93
CA PHE A 219 1.57 -27.04 -3.34
C PHE A 219 0.24 -27.41 -4.02
N THR A 220 -0.61 -28.22 -3.38
CA THR A 220 -1.86 -28.73 -3.97
C THR A 220 -3.12 -28.34 -3.19
N SER A 221 -3.01 -27.62 -2.08
CA SER A 221 -4.16 -27.23 -1.25
C SER A 221 -4.29 -25.71 -1.16
N GLU A 222 -5.39 -25.19 -1.69
CA GLU A 222 -5.76 -23.76 -1.58
C GLU A 222 -5.73 -23.27 -0.12
N ASN A 223 -6.13 -24.12 0.84
CA ASN A 223 -6.03 -23.83 2.27
C ASN A 223 -4.59 -23.61 2.74
N MET A 224 -3.63 -24.41 2.26
CA MET A 224 -2.22 -24.23 2.60
C MET A 224 -1.64 -23.00 1.93
N HIS A 225 -2.05 -22.69 0.69
CA HIS A 225 -1.64 -21.46 0.02
C HIS A 225 -2.08 -20.22 0.82
N THR A 226 -3.33 -20.18 1.29
CA THR A 226 -3.83 -19.10 2.16
C THR A 226 -3.11 -19.04 3.50
N VAL A 227 -2.84 -20.17 4.17
CA VAL A 227 -2.10 -20.17 5.44
C VAL A 227 -0.68 -19.65 5.24
N VAL A 228 0.02 -20.05 4.17
CA VAL A 228 1.36 -19.54 3.85
C VAL A 228 1.31 -18.05 3.51
N ALA A 229 0.38 -17.61 2.66
CA ALA A 229 0.23 -16.21 2.29
C ALA A 229 -0.12 -15.31 3.48
N LEU A 230 -0.94 -15.81 4.42
CA LEU A 230 -1.29 -15.11 5.66
C LEU A 230 -0.08 -15.01 6.61
N LEU A 231 0.69 -16.08 6.77
CA LEU A 231 1.92 -16.06 7.57
C LEU A 231 2.97 -15.13 6.98
N LEU A 232 3.13 -15.11 5.65
CA LEU A 232 4.01 -14.16 4.95
C LEU A 232 3.51 -12.71 5.11
N ALA A 233 2.21 -12.46 4.97
CA ALA A 233 1.64 -11.13 5.15
C ALA A 233 1.86 -10.62 6.58
N ILE A 234 1.56 -11.45 7.60
CA ILE A 234 1.83 -11.12 9.01
C ILE A 234 3.32 -10.87 9.24
N PHE A 235 4.21 -11.69 8.68
CA PHE A 235 5.66 -11.49 8.78
C PHE A 235 6.10 -10.14 8.19
N PHE A 236 5.68 -9.80 6.97
CA PHE A 236 6.02 -8.52 6.35
C PHE A 236 5.37 -7.31 7.03
N THR A 237 4.15 -7.44 7.59
CA THR A 237 3.54 -6.40 8.44
C THR A 237 4.36 -6.17 9.70
N LEU A 238 4.72 -7.24 10.43
CA LEU A 238 5.48 -7.13 11.68
C LEU A 238 6.90 -6.59 11.43
N GLU A 239 7.56 -7.01 10.35
CA GLU A 239 8.87 -6.47 9.98
C GLU A 239 8.77 -5.00 9.53
N GLY A 240 7.75 -4.62 8.75
CA GLY A 240 7.53 -3.21 8.38
C GLY A 240 7.30 -2.31 9.60
N LEU A 241 6.52 -2.77 10.57
CA LEU A 241 6.32 -2.09 11.86
C LEU A 241 7.62 -2.07 12.70
N TYR A 242 8.40 -3.13 12.69
CA TYR A 242 9.68 -3.19 13.40
C TYR A 242 10.69 -2.20 12.79
N SER A 243 11.01 -2.35 11.50
CA SER A 243 11.93 -1.49 10.75
C SER A 243 11.59 0.01 10.85
N THR A 244 10.30 0.39 10.87
CA THR A 244 9.90 1.80 11.05
C THR A 244 9.98 2.29 12.51
N SER A 245 9.89 1.39 13.49
CA SER A 245 10.00 1.72 14.93
C SER A 245 11.44 1.88 15.44
N VAL A 246 12.41 1.21 14.80
CA VAL A 246 13.83 1.24 15.21
C VAL A 246 14.38 2.68 15.18
N LYS A 247 15.25 3.03 16.12
CA LYS A 247 15.85 4.38 16.22
C LYS A 247 16.81 4.68 15.06
N PRO A 248 17.07 5.97 14.73
CA PRO A 248 18.03 6.34 13.69
C PRO A 248 19.39 5.67 13.94
N THR A 249 19.93 5.00 12.92
CA THR A 249 21.23 4.32 13.03
C THR A 249 22.36 5.29 12.73
N ILE A 250 23.20 5.56 13.72
CA ILE A 250 24.36 6.45 13.59
C ILE A 250 25.39 5.82 12.65
N LYS A 251 25.74 6.52 11.57
CA LYS A 251 26.72 6.10 10.57
C LYS A 251 27.90 7.07 10.56
N ASN A 252 29.01 6.68 11.20
CA ASN A 252 30.24 7.47 11.19
C ASN A 252 30.94 7.40 9.83
N LEU A 253 31.37 8.54 9.31
CA LEU A 253 32.11 8.67 8.06
C LEU A 253 33.27 9.65 8.24
N HIS A 254 34.49 9.23 7.90
CA HIS A 254 35.67 10.11 7.90
C HIS A 254 35.90 10.62 6.47
N ILE A 255 35.65 11.90 6.25
CA ILE A 255 35.84 12.57 4.96
C ILE A 255 37.21 13.27 4.98
N LYS A 256 38.05 12.99 3.98
CA LYS A 256 39.35 13.68 3.83
C LYS A 256 39.17 14.88 2.91
N ILE A 257 39.40 16.08 3.44
CA ILE A 257 39.36 17.34 2.70
C ILE A 257 40.81 17.75 2.40
N ASN A 258 41.14 17.92 1.12
CA ASN A 258 42.45 18.41 0.71
C ASN A 258 42.63 19.86 1.17
N ASN A 259 43.77 20.19 1.79
CA ASN A 259 44.09 21.52 2.32
C ASN A 259 43.10 22.02 3.40
N LEU A 260 42.49 21.11 4.17
CA LEU A 260 41.80 21.47 5.41
C LEU A 260 42.79 22.15 6.37
N PRO A 261 42.48 23.31 6.97
CA PRO A 261 43.37 23.91 7.96
C PRO A 261 43.49 23.00 9.19
N PRO A 262 44.69 22.81 9.78
CA PRO A 262 44.89 21.87 10.90
C PRO A 262 43.98 22.10 12.10
N GLU A 263 43.52 23.34 12.28
CA GLU A 263 42.57 23.69 13.35
C GLU A 263 41.19 23.05 13.19
N PHE A 264 40.82 22.59 11.99
CA PHE A 264 39.58 21.87 11.69
C PHE A 264 39.77 20.36 11.51
N GLU A 265 40.94 19.80 11.82
CA GLU A 265 41.11 18.35 11.93
C GLU A 265 40.18 17.79 13.04
N ASP A 266 39.63 16.59 12.82
CA ASP A 266 38.59 15.96 13.67
C ASP A 266 37.31 16.81 13.92
N PHE A 267 37.03 17.83 13.11
CA PHE A 267 35.78 18.61 13.18
C PHE A 267 34.55 17.74 12.83
N ARG A 268 33.61 17.57 13.77
CA ARG A 268 32.48 16.65 13.60
C ARG A 268 31.17 17.37 13.25
N ILE A 269 30.66 17.09 12.05
CA ILE A 269 29.32 17.50 11.62
C ILE A 269 28.34 16.35 11.87
N ALA A 270 27.24 16.62 12.57
CA ALA A 270 26.10 15.71 12.60
C ALA A 270 25.14 16.09 11.46
N MET A 271 25.02 15.22 10.46
CA MET A 271 24.11 15.38 9.32
C MET A 271 22.81 14.61 9.57
N VAL A 272 21.69 15.26 9.30
CA VAL A 272 20.32 14.70 9.25
C VAL A 272 19.70 15.11 7.92
N SER A 273 18.83 14.29 7.35
CA SER A 273 18.02 14.58 6.16
C SER A 273 16.70 13.82 6.27
N ASP A 274 15.75 14.10 5.38
CA ASP A 274 14.53 13.30 5.17
C ASP A 274 13.72 13.06 6.47
N ILE A 275 13.55 14.11 7.30
CA ILE A 275 12.82 14.01 8.57
C ILE A 275 11.33 13.76 8.34
N HIS A 276 10.74 14.35 7.29
CA HIS A 276 9.34 14.18 6.89
C HIS A 276 8.34 14.29 8.06
N ALA A 277 8.51 15.30 8.92
CA ALA A 277 7.63 15.51 10.07
C ALA A 277 6.18 15.72 9.61
N GLY A 278 5.29 14.82 10.01
CA GLY A 278 4.04 14.58 9.29
C GLY A 278 3.14 13.54 9.96
N PRO A 279 2.16 12.97 9.24
CA PRO A 279 1.25 11.95 9.77
C PRO A 279 2.00 10.70 10.26
N SER A 280 3.05 10.29 9.55
CA SER A 280 3.89 9.13 9.91
C SER A 280 4.98 9.46 10.95
N VAL A 281 5.51 10.68 10.94
CA VAL A 281 6.62 11.12 11.82
C VAL A 281 6.12 12.19 12.79
N GLY A 282 5.56 11.74 13.92
CA GLY A 282 5.06 12.59 14.99
C GLY A 282 6.15 13.16 15.91
N LYS A 283 5.76 14.12 16.76
CA LYS A 283 6.65 14.87 17.68
C LYS A 283 7.64 14.00 18.48
N GLN A 284 7.20 12.85 18.99
CA GLN A 284 8.04 11.92 19.74
C GLN A 284 9.25 11.42 18.93
N ARG A 285 9.08 11.20 17.62
CA ARG A 285 10.17 10.74 16.74
C ARG A 285 11.16 11.87 16.43
N VAL A 286 10.65 13.09 16.24
CA VAL A 286 11.51 14.29 16.10
C VAL A 286 12.32 14.52 17.38
N PHE A 287 11.71 14.39 18.56
CA PHE A 287 12.42 14.43 19.84
C PHE A 287 13.51 13.34 19.97
N GLU A 288 13.24 12.10 19.55
CA GLU A 288 14.25 11.03 19.53
C GLU A 288 15.42 11.31 18.59
N ILE A 289 15.18 11.94 17.44
CA ILE A 289 16.24 12.39 16.52
C ILE A 289 17.10 13.45 17.22
N VAL A 290 16.48 14.46 17.84
CA VAL A 290 17.18 15.56 18.54
C VAL A 290 18.04 15.07 19.69
N GLU A 291 17.52 14.18 20.55
CA GLU A 291 18.29 13.56 21.62
C GLU A 291 19.45 12.72 21.09
N THR A 292 19.24 11.98 19.99
CA THR A 292 20.29 11.18 19.35
C THR A 292 21.40 12.09 18.80
N VAL A 293 21.05 13.16 18.07
CA VAL A 293 22.02 14.11 17.51
C VAL A 293 22.79 14.85 18.60
N ASN A 294 22.10 15.36 19.63
CA ASN A 294 22.74 16.03 20.77
C ASN A 294 23.70 15.09 21.52
N SER A 295 23.38 13.79 21.62
CA SER A 295 24.27 12.80 22.27
C SER A 295 25.61 12.58 21.56
N LEU A 296 25.73 12.95 20.28
CA LEU A 296 27.00 12.90 19.53
C LEU A 296 27.96 14.05 19.91
N ASN A 297 27.44 15.08 20.61
CA ASN A 297 28.14 16.34 20.92
C ASN A 297 28.92 16.89 19.70
N PRO A 298 28.24 17.20 18.57
CA PRO A 298 28.89 17.62 17.33
C PRO A 298 29.36 19.09 17.40
N ASP A 299 30.32 19.41 16.54
CA ASP A 299 30.81 20.77 16.37
C ASP A 299 29.82 21.63 15.58
N ALA A 300 29.18 21.08 14.55
CA ALA A 300 28.06 21.69 13.81
C ALA A 300 26.96 20.66 13.52
N ILE A 301 25.70 21.11 13.37
CA ILE A 301 24.58 20.28 12.90
C ILE A 301 24.10 20.78 11.55
N ALA A 302 23.87 19.84 10.62
CA ALA A 302 23.33 20.09 9.29
C ALA A 302 22.03 19.30 9.09
N ILE A 303 20.95 19.99 8.76
CA ILE A 303 19.69 19.36 8.32
C ILE A 303 19.54 19.63 6.83
N VAL A 304 19.53 18.58 6.02
CA VAL A 304 19.74 18.66 4.57
C VAL A 304 18.50 18.13 3.87
N GLY A 305 17.49 18.98 3.78
CA GLY A 305 16.24 18.74 3.08
C GLY A 305 15.15 17.99 3.86
N ASP A 306 13.92 18.20 3.38
CA ASP A 306 12.68 17.48 3.72
C ASP A 306 12.44 17.36 5.24
N PHE A 307 12.21 18.53 5.85
CA PHE A 307 11.86 18.65 7.26
C PHE A 307 10.43 18.19 7.53
N VAL A 308 9.49 18.39 6.58
CA VAL A 308 8.04 18.44 6.84
C VAL A 308 7.16 17.94 5.69
N ASP A 309 6.07 17.25 6.03
CA ASP A 309 5.04 16.77 5.09
C ASP A 309 3.73 17.60 5.17
N GLY A 310 3.83 18.93 5.33
CA GLY A 310 2.65 19.79 5.29
C GLY A 310 2.83 21.19 5.89
N TYR A 311 1.83 22.05 5.67
CA TYR A 311 1.74 23.45 6.13
C TYR A 311 2.24 23.70 7.56
N ILE A 312 2.93 24.82 7.79
CA ILE A 312 3.47 25.27 9.10
C ILE A 312 2.44 25.10 10.23
N LYS A 313 1.21 25.57 10.02
CA LYS A 313 0.12 25.49 11.00
C LYS A 313 -0.21 24.06 11.51
N ASN A 314 0.08 23.04 10.72
CA ASN A 314 -0.14 21.63 11.07
C ASN A 314 1.13 21.00 11.67
N MET A 315 2.32 21.44 11.22
CA MET A 315 3.60 20.80 11.57
C MET A 315 4.33 21.44 12.75
N ALA A 316 4.07 22.71 13.08
CA ALA A 316 4.75 23.46 14.15
C ALA A 316 4.95 22.67 15.45
N ASN A 317 3.89 22.03 15.98
CA ASN A 317 3.97 21.23 17.21
C ASN A 317 4.84 19.97 17.05
N ARG A 318 4.91 19.37 15.85
CA ARG A 318 5.75 18.19 15.55
C ARG A 318 7.23 18.52 15.48
N ILE A 319 7.57 19.66 14.86
CA ILE A 319 8.96 20.10 14.62
C ILE A 319 9.54 20.96 15.75
N GLU A 320 8.73 21.46 16.68
CA GLU A 320 9.18 22.21 17.86
C GLU A 320 10.39 21.58 18.60
N PRO A 321 10.52 20.25 18.78
CA PRO A 321 11.70 19.66 19.41
C PRO A 321 13.03 20.03 18.74
N LEU A 322 13.05 20.30 17.43
CA LEU A 322 14.27 20.71 16.70
C LEU A 322 14.91 21.98 17.29
N LYS A 323 14.12 22.84 17.96
CA LYS A 323 14.59 24.02 18.70
C LYS A 323 15.63 23.70 19.79
N ASN A 324 15.73 22.43 20.19
CA ASN A 324 16.63 21.93 21.22
C ASN A 324 17.93 21.31 20.68
N LEU A 325 18.14 21.31 19.35
CA LEU A 325 19.42 20.92 18.73
C LEU A 325 20.54 21.87 19.15
N LYS A 326 21.71 21.33 19.52
CA LYS A 326 22.83 22.10 20.08
C LYS A 326 24.15 21.62 19.51
N ALA A 327 24.92 22.55 18.94
CA ALA A 327 26.28 22.35 18.47
C ALA A 327 27.10 23.64 18.64
N LYS A 328 28.41 23.50 18.79
CA LYS A 328 29.33 24.62 19.13
C LYS A 328 29.33 25.76 18.09
N TYR A 329 29.28 25.41 16.80
CA TYR A 329 29.30 26.34 15.68
C TYR A 329 27.90 26.65 15.12
N GLY A 330 26.85 26.00 15.63
CA GLY A 330 25.45 26.28 15.26
C GLY A 330 24.73 25.12 14.56
N VAL A 331 23.44 25.38 14.27
CA VAL A 331 22.52 24.46 13.59
C VAL A 331 22.11 25.09 12.26
N TYR A 332 22.32 24.37 11.16
CA TYR A 332 22.14 24.86 9.80
C TYR A 332 21.16 23.99 9.02
N GLY A 333 20.40 24.60 8.12
CA GLY A 333 19.41 23.92 7.28
C GLY A 333 19.54 24.25 5.80
N ALA A 334 19.33 23.27 4.93
CA ALA A 334 19.08 23.45 3.49
C ALA A 334 17.70 22.87 3.14
N LEU A 335 16.99 23.50 2.20
CA LEU A 335 15.62 23.11 1.83
C LEU A 335 15.61 21.86 0.94
N GLY A 336 14.59 21.01 1.11
CA GLY A 336 14.34 19.85 0.25
C GLY A 336 13.07 20.04 -0.58
N ASN A 337 12.77 19.08 -1.46
CA ASN A 337 11.66 19.21 -2.40
C ASN A 337 10.28 19.32 -1.73
N HIS A 338 10.11 18.87 -0.48
CA HIS A 338 8.84 18.96 0.26
C HIS A 338 8.50 20.37 0.75
N GLU A 339 9.49 21.19 1.14
CA GLU A 339 9.22 22.56 1.61
C GLU A 339 8.52 23.41 0.52
N TYR A 340 8.86 23.18 -0.76
CA TYR A 340 8.25 23.86 -1.92
C TYR A 340 6.83 23.37 -2.28
N PHE A 341 6.32 22.28 -1.69
CA PHE A 341 5.00 21.71 -2.07
C PHE A 341 3.82 22.27 -1.26
N PHE A 342 4.07 22.78 -0.05
CA PHE A 342 2.99 23.05 0.91
C PHE A 342 2.79 24.52 1.24
N GLU A 343 3.83 25.34 1.28
CA GLU A 343 3.80 26.69 1.85
C GLU A 343 4.80 27.59 1.11
N SER A 344 4.80 28.91 1.34
CA SER A 344 5.86 29.76 0.77
C SER A 344 7.23 29.38 1.34
N VAL A 345 8.25 29.34 0.48
CA VAL A 345 9.66 29.14 0.87
C VAL A 345 10.07 30.15 1.94
N ASP A 346 9.73 31.43 1.75
CA ASP A 346 10.05 32.49 2.71
C ASP A 346 9.43 32.24 4.09
N ASN A 347 8.22 31.67 4.13
CA ASN A 347 7.53 31.34 5.37
C ASN A 347 8.25 30.20 6.10
N TRP A 348 8.73 29.17 5.39
CA TRP A 348 9.55 28.10 5.97
C TRP A 348 10.91 28.60 6.45
N VAL A 349 11.64 29.32 5.60
CA VAL A 349 12.96 29.89 5.90
C VAL A 349 12.89 30.77 7.14
N LYS A 350 11.86 31.62 7.23
CA LYS A 350 11.57 32.44 8.39
C LYS A 350 11.24 31.59 9.63
N TYR A 351 10.33 30.61 9.50
CA TYR A 351 9.91 29.78 10.63
C TYR A 351 11.07 28.97 11.24
N PHE A 352 11.88 28.30 10.40
CA PHE A 352 13.05 27.55 10.87
C PHE A 352 14.08 28.47 11.56
N SER A 353 14.31 29.67 11.01
CA SER A 353 15.28 30.64 11.54
C SER A 353 14.82 31.30 12.85
N GLU A 354 13.60 31.86 12.88
CA GLU A 354 13.08 32.64 14.02
C GLU A 354 12.52 31.76 15.14
N GLU A 355 11.80 30.68 14.81
CA GLU A 355 11.12 29.84 15.81
C GLU A 355 11.95 28.63 16.25
N LEU A 356 12.80 28.05 15.38
CA LEU A 356 13.59 26.85 15.73
C LEU A 356 15.09 27.12 15.93
N ASN A 357 15.57 28.36 15.72
CA ASN A 357 16.99 28.74 15.77
C ASN A 357 17.89 28.03 14.73
N ILE A 358 17.34 27.58 13.60
CA ILE A 358 18.07 26.88 12.54
C ILE A 358 18.42 27.91 11.45
N LYS A 359 19.70 28.28 11.28
CA LYS A 359 20.06 29.19 10.17
C LYS A 359 19.91 28.43 8.85
N MET A 360 18.92 28.82 8.06
CA MET A 360 18.79 28.31 6.69
C MET A 360 19.87 28.90 5.79
N LEU A 361 20.42 28.05 4.91
CA LEU A 361 21.47 28.36 3.95
C LEU A 361 20.95 28.09 2.53
N VAL A 362 20.11 29.00 2.04
CA VAL A 362 19.46 28.95 0.72
C VAL A 362 20.41 29.53 -0.32
N ASN A 363 21.27 28.67 -0.89
CA ASN A 363 22.43 29.07 -1.72
C ASN A 363 23.35 30.08 -1.01
N ASP A 364 23.50 29.92 0.32
CA ASP A 364 24.24 30.83 1.21
C ASP A 364 25.33 30.07 2.00
N ALA A 365 26.28 30.80 2.54
CA ALA A 365 27.42 30.27 3.28
C ALA A 365 27.53 30.86 4.69
N VAL A 366 28.29 30.17 5.53
CA VAL A 366 28.81 30.69 6.80
C VAL A 366 30.28 30.31 6.90
N ILE A 367 31.09 31.21 7.44
CA ILE A 367 32.51 30.95 7.68
C ILE A 367 32.69 30.66 9.17
N PHE A 368 33.01 29.42 9.50
CA PHE A 368 33.48 29.06 10.83
C PHE A 368 34.92 29.55 10.97
N LYS A 369 35.23 30.19 12.11
CA LYS A 369 36.59 30.68 12.41
C LYS A 369 37.13 29.96 13.64
N LYS A 370 38.39 29.55 13.61
CA LYS A 370 39.09 28.96 14.74
C LYS A 370 40.57 29.35 14.69
N ASP A 371 41.03 30.01 15.75
CA ASP A 371 42.45 30.33 16.02
C ASP A 371 43.20 31.04 14.87
N GLY A 372 42.45 31.75 14.01
CA GLY A 372 42.94 32.49 12.83
C GLY A 372 42.57 31.87 11.49
N GLU A 373 42.28 30.56 11.47
CA GLU A 373 41.89 29.79 10.29
C GLU A 373 40.38 29.84 10.03
N GLU A 374 40.00 29.59 8.78
CA GLU A 374 38.61 29.69 8.29
C GLU A 374 38.17 28.42 7.55
N LEU A 375 36.96 27.93 7.89
CA LEU A 375 36.27 26.85 7.19
C LEU A 375 34.94 27.35 6.65
N CYS A 376 34.78 27.34 5.33
CA CYS A 376 33.52 27.70 4.68
C CYS A 376 32.55 26.53 4.72
N PHE A 377 31.33 26.77 5.19
CA PHE A 377 30.23 25.83 5.28
C PHE A 377 29.05 26.37 4.46
N VAL A 378 28.61 25.63 3.44
CA VAL A 378 27.71 26.11 2.39
C VAL A 378 26.45 25.24 2.35
N GLY A 379 25.29 25.87 2.18
CA GLY A 379 24.05 25.20 1.78
C GLY A 379 23.67 25.56 0.35
N THR A 380 23.12 24.60 -0.38
CA THR A 380 22.59 24.74 -1.74
C THR A 380 21.16 24.24 -1.77
N ASP A 381 20.32 24.81 -2.64
CA ASP A 381 18.96 24.31 -2.87
C ASP A 381 18.97 22.87 -3.43
N ASP A 382 17.85 22.18 -3.22
CA ASP A 382 17.59 20.90 -3.89
C ASP A 382 17.42 21.07 -5.42
N TYR A 383 17.76 20.02 -6.16
CA TYR A 383 17.65 19.97 -7.62
C TYR A 383 16.23 20.27 -8.12
N PHE A 384 15.20 19.97 -7.34
CA PHE A 384 13.82 20.23 -7.72
C PHE A 384 13.47 21.73 -7.82
N ALA A 385 14.20 22.63 -7.15
CA ALA A 385 13.88 24.05 -7.07
C ALA A 385 13.84 24.74 -8.45
N ASP A 386 14.79 24.44 -9.34
CA ASP A 386 14.79 24.89 -10.74
C ASP A 386 13.50 24.49 -11.49
N THR A 387 12.91 23.34 -11.14
CA THR A 387 11.69 22.80 -11.77
C THR A 387 10.41 23.56 -11.39
N VAL A 388 10.40 24.26 -10.24
CA VAL A 388 9.27 25.10 -9.82
C VAL A 388 9.44 26.58 -10.16
N ASN A 389 10.62 27.00 -10.64
CA ASN A 389 10.90 28.36 -11.11
C ASN A 389 10.50 29.40 -10.04
N ILE A 390 10.95 29.18 -8.80
CA ILE A 390 10.74 30.13 -7.70
C ILE A 390 11.80 31.23 -7.79
N GLU A 391 11.39 32.48 -7.55
CA GLU A 391 12.26 33.64 -7.74
C GLU A 391 13.30 33.73 -6.62
N GLY A 392 14.55 33.39 -6.94
CA GLY A 392 15.67 33.39 -5.99
C GLY A 392 16.38 32.03 -5.86
N THR A 393 15.66 30.92 -6.12
CA THR A 393 16.26 29.57 -6.10
C THR A 393 17.02 29.32 -7.40
N LYS A 394 18.32 29.00 -7.31
CA LYS A 394 19.16 28.58 -8.45
C LYS A 394 20.28 27.68 -7.98
N ILE A 395 20.47 26.58 -8.69
CA ILE A 395 21.66 25.74 -8.56
C ILE A 395 22.82 26.44 -9.29
N TYR A 396 23.99 26.54 -8.65
CA TYR A 396 25.19 27.23 -9.15
C TYR A 396 26.34 26.27 -9.47
#